data_AF-A0A016A6Z6-F1
#
_entry.id   AF-A0A016A6Z6-F1
#
_cell.length_a   1.000
_cell.length_b   1.000
_cell.length_c   1.000
_cell.angle_alpha   90.00
_cell.angle_beta   90.00
_cell.angle_gamma   90.00
#
_symmetry.space_group_name_H-M   'P 1'
#
loop_
_entity.id
_entity.type
_entity.pdbx_description
1 polymer ?
#
loop_
_entity_poly.entity_id
_entity_poly.type
_entity_poly.pdbx_seq_one_letter_code
_entity_poly.pdbx_strand_id
1 'polypeptide(L)'
;MTLEEILQIEARNVDCIFLYQEEGAWYAYEHSAFYCYSLLGILDIDWLPCPDGVSSGQKTIRVRVSEPDKFLCTPLLRLMRKRKTEYVVLCKISCGGFYYWRGQQQMKFRVLQERESSCTKINEHAE
;
A
#
# COMPACT_ATOMS: atom_id res chain seq x y z
N MET A 1 -2.20 -10.82 12.57
CA MET A 1 -3.11 -9.69 12.33
C MET A 1 -3.74 -9.95 10.97
N THR A 2 -5.06 -9.87 10.87
CA THR A 2 -5.76 -10.08 9.60
C THR A 2 -5.72 -8.82 8.74
N LEU A 3 -5.95 -8.95 7.44
CA LEU A 3 -6.01 -7.81 6.54
C LEU A 3 -7.12 -6.81 6.94
N GLU A 4 -8.27 -7.31 7.39
CA GLU A 4 -9.38 -6.48 7.87
C GLU A 4 -8.98 -5.61 9.07
N GLU A 5 -8.28 -6.18 10.05
CA GLU A 5 -7.78 -5.46 11.21
C GLU A 5 -6.80 -4.35 10.80
N ILE A 6 -5.89 -4.66 9.87
CA ILE A 6 -4.93 -3.69 9.32
C ILE A 6 -5.67 -2.53 8.66
N LEU A 7 -6.67 -2.82 7.83
CA LEU A 7 -7.43 -1.78 7.11
C LEU A 7 -8.26 -0.90 8.05
N GLN A 8 -8.81 -1.45 9.13
CA GLN A 8 -9.50 -0.66 10.15
C GLN A 8 -8.53 0.28 10.89
N ILE A 9 -7.29 -0.13 11.11
CA ILE A 9 -6.23 0.71 11.69
C ILE A 9 -5.85 1.81 10.69
N GLU A 10 -5.55 1.44 9.44
CA GLU A 10 -5.17 2.38 8.38
C GLU A 10 -6.26 3.42 8.08
N ALA A 11 -7.54 3.06 8.16
CA ALA A 11 -8.64 4.00 7.96
C ALA A 11 -8.69 5.12 9.01
N ARG A 12 -8.10 4.90 10.19
CA ARG A 12 -8.00 5.88 11.28
C ARG A 12 -6.60 6.50 11.35
N ASN A 13 -5.68 6.07 10.50
CA ASN A 13 -4.30 6.50 10.49
C ASN A 13 -4.15 7.84 9.78
N VAL A 14 -3.67 8.85 10.50
CA VAL A 14 -3.49 10.20 9.96
C VAL A 14 -2.05 10.68 9.99
N ASP A 15 -1.20 10.09 10.84
CA ASP A 15 0.14 10.60 11.14
C ASP A 15 1.16 9.49 11.43
N CYS A 16 0.83 8.22 11.21
CA CYS A 16 1.74 7.11 11.45
C CYS A 16 2.02 6.34 10.16
N ILE A 17 3.16 5.68 10.12
CA ILE A 17 3.48 4.64 9.16
C ILE A 17 3.54 3.32 9.92
N PHE A 18 2.61 2.45 9.60
CA PHE A 18 2.55 1.08 10.09
C PHE A 18 3.22 0.16 9.06
N LEU A 19 4.17 -0.65 9.53
CA LEU A 19 4.76 -1.72 8.75
C LEU A 19 4.43 -3.05 9.41
N TYR A 20 4.01 -4.01 8.61
CA TYR A 20 3.66 -5.36 9.05
C TYR A 20 4.57 -6.37 8.35
N GLN A 21 5.03 -7.36 9.11
CA GLN A 21 5.83 -8.45 8.55
C GLN A 21 4.91 -9.61 8.12
N GLU A 22 4.99 -9.97 6.84
CA GLU A 22 4.34 -11.14 6.25
C GLU A 22 5.39 -11.96 5.49
N GLU A 23 5.52 -13.25 5.83
CA GLU A 23 6.42 -14.20 5.14
C GLU A 23 7.89 -13.72 5.01
N GLY A 24 8.36 -12.93 5.97
CA GLY A 24 9.73 -12.40 5.98
C GLY A 24 9.93 -11.10 5.19
N ALA A 25 8.88 -10.58 4.55
CA ALA A 25 8.86 -9.26 3.91
C ALA A 25 8.07 -8.25 4.74
N TRP A 26 8.40 -6.96 4.61
CA TRP A 26 7.68 -5.87 5.27
C TRP A 26 6.76 -5.16 4.29
N TYR A 27 5.55 -4.86 4.75
CA TYR A 27 4.53 -4.19 3.96
C TYR A 27 3.90 -3.04 4.71
N ALA A 28 3.59 -1.98 3.95
CA ALA A 28 2.75 -0.88 4.37
C ALA A 28 1.44 -0.93 3.58
N TYR A 29 0.30 -0.57 4.19
CA TYR A 29 -1.00 -0.62 3.52
C TYR A 29 -1.58 0.79 3.42
N GLU A 30 -2.38 1.06 2.38
CA GLU A 30 -3.20 2.26 2.25
C GLU A 30 -2.51 3.59 2.63
N HIS A 31 -2.83 4.19 3.77
CA HIS A 31 -2.26 5.47 4.22
C HIS A 31 -0.76 5.34 4.50
N SER A 32 -0.33 4.28 5.17
CA SER A 32 1.09 3.96 5.36
C SER A 32 1.81 3.74 4.03
N ALA A 33 1.16 3.08 3.06
CA ALA A 33 1.72 2.90 1.71
C ALA A 33 1.93 4.25 1.00
N PHE A 34 0.99 5.17 1.14
CA PHE A 34 1.12 6.53 0.62
C PHE A 34 2.29 7.31 1.23
N TYR A 35 2.51 7.18 2.54
CA TYR A 35 3.68 7.77 3.19
C TYR A 35 4.99 7.16 2.67
N CYS A 36 5.04 5.83 2.51
CA CYS A 36 6.20 5.15 1.93
C CYS A 36 6.49 5.61 0.49
N TYR A 37 5.43 5.77 -0.32
CA TYR A 37 5.53 6.29 -1.68
C TYR A 37 6.05 7.73 -1.70
N SER A 38 5.44 8.61 -0.90
CA SER A 38 5.65 10.05 -0.99
C SER A 38 6.95 10.52 -0.33
N LEU A 39 7.35 9.88 0.78
CA LEU A 39 8.50 10.32 1.58
C LEU A 39 9.77 9.53 1.25
N LEU A 40 9.62 8.27 0.86
CA LEU A 40 10.75 7.36 0.69
C LEU A 40 10.94 6.91 -0.76
N GLY A 41 10.05 7.31 -1.67
CA GLY A 41 10.13 6.96 -3.08
C GLY A 41 9.99 5.46 -3.34
N ILE A 42 9.31 4.72 -2.46
CA ILE A 42 9.11 3.29 -2.63
C ILE A 42 7.99 3.07 -3.65
N LEU A 43 8.32 2.39 -4.76
CA LEU A 43 7.43 2.22 -5.93
C LEU A 43 6.89 0.79 -6.09
N ASP A 44 7.30 -0.14 -5.24
CA ASP A 44 6.88 -1.56 -5.31
C ASP A 44 5.47 -1.71 -4.72
N ILE A 45 4.46 -1.48 -5.57
CA ILE A 45 3.04 -1.47 -5.21
C ILE A 45 2.36 -2.77 -5.66
N ASP A 46 1.76 -3.46 -4.70
CA ASP A 46 0.91 -4.62 -4.89
C ASP A 46 -0.57 -4.27 -4.67
N TRP A 47 -1.44 -5.01 -5.37
CA TRP A 47 -2.89 -4.85 -5.31
C TRP A 47 -3.55 -6.12 -4.80
N LEU A 48 -4.10 -6.06 -3.59
CA LEU A 48 -4.81 -7.17 -2.98
C LEU A 48 -6.32 -7.10 -3.23
N PRO A 49 -7.01 -8.24 -3.37
CA PRO A 49 -8.47 -8.25 -3.32
C PRO A 49 -8.96 -7.69 -1.98
N CYS A 50 -10.02 -6.89 -2.03
CA CYS A 50 -10.66 -6.39 -0.81
C CYS A 50 -11.28 -7.58 -0.04
N PRO A 51 -11.09 -7.70 1.28
CA PRO A 51 -11.66 -8.78 2.08
C PRO A 51 -13.20 -8.79 2.05
N ASP A 52 -13.84 -7.63 1.87
CA ASP A 52 -15.30 -7.51 1.92
C ASP A 52 -16.04 -8.20 0.77
N GLY A 53 -15.36 -8.74 -0.26
CA GLY A 53 -15.95 -9.61 -1.30
C GLY A 53 -17.05 -9.01 -2.19
N VAL A 54 -17.55 -7.80 -1.88
CA VAL A 54 -18.72 -7.20 -2.51
C VAL A 54 -18.31 -6.06 -3.45
N SER A 55 -18.34 -6.37 -4.74
CA SER A 55 -18.73 -5.52 -5.89
C SER A 55 -18.17 -4.10 -6.09
N SER A 56 -17.27 -3.56 -5.25
CA SER A 56 -16.81 -2.17 -5.42
C SER A 56 -15.69 -2.00 -6.46
N GLY A 57 -15.05 -3.10 -6.89
CA GLY A 57 -13.86 -3.04 -7.74
C GLY A 57 -12.68 -2.27 -7.10
N GLN A 58 -12.77 -1.95 -5.80
CA GLN A 58 -11.67 -1.39 -5.05
C GLN A 58 -10.74 -2.52 -4.61
N LYS A 59 -9.46 -2.30 -4.85
CA LYS A 59 -8.37 -3.18 -4.43
C LYS A 59 -7.65 -2.50 -3.29
N THR A 60 -7.16 -3.31 -2.35
CA THR A 60 -6.32 -2.83 -1.27
C THR A 60 -4.92 -2.61 -1.80
N ILE A 61 -4.36 -1.43 -1.54
CA ILE A 61 -2.98 -1.12 -1.90
C ILE A 61 -2.06 -1.55 -0.78
N ARG A 62 -1.02 -2.33 -1.10
CA ARG A 62 0.13 -2.52 -0.22
C ARG A 62 1.42 -2.16 -0.94
N VAL A 63 2.41 -1.70 -0.20
CA VAL A 63 3.75 -1.39 -0.70
C VAL A 63 4.76 -2.26 0.02
N ARG A 64 5.65 -2.90 -0.73
CA ARG A 64 6.75 -3.67 -0.16
C ARG A 64 7.88 -2.74 0.29
N VAL A 65 8.35 -2.95 1.51
CA VAL A 65 9.41 -2.16 2.13
C VAL A 65 10.63 -3.04 2.35
N SER A 66 11.65 -2.92 1.50
CA SER A 66 12.83 -3.77 1.59
C SER A 66 13.71 -3.45 2.81
N GLU A 67 13.81 -2.18 3.18
CA GLU A 67 14.70 -1.71 4.24
C GLU A 67 13.95 -0.82 5.24
N PRO A 68 13.16 -1.41 6.18
CA PRO A 68 12.37 -0.66 7.15
C PRO A 68 13.24 0.15 8.14
N ASP A 69 14.53 -0.14 8.26
CA ASP A 69 15.44 0.63 9.09
C ASP A 69 15.82 1.98 8.47
N LYS A 70 15.61 2.21 7.15
CA LYS A 70 15.81 3.54 6.53
C LYS A 70 14.89 4.62 7.11
N PHE A 71 13.76 4.21 7.70
CA PHE A 71 12.84 5.10 8.39
C PHE A 71 13.50 5.75 9.61
N LEU A 72 14.49 5.08 10.23
CA LEU A 72 15.26 5.61 11.37
C LEU A 72 16.22 6.73 10.98
N CYS A 73 16.65 6.75 9.71
CA CYS A 73 17.57 7.73 9.18
C CYS A 73 16.86 8.96 8.58
N THR A 74 15.52 8.96 8.56
CA THR A 74 14.74 10.04 7.96
C THR A 74 14.36 11.07 9.03
N PRO A 75 14.83 12.34 8.97
CA PRO A 75 14.70 13.31 10.07
C PRO A 75 13.27 13.64 10.50
N LEU A 76 12.29 13.45 9.62
CA LEU A 76 10.87 13.74 9.85
C LEU A 76 10.10 12.54 10.41
N LEU A 77 10.75 11.39 10.50
CA LEU A 77 10.19 10.13 10.97
C LEU A 77 10.77 9.79 12.35
N ARG A 78 9.91 9.36 13.26
CA ARG A 78 10.31 8.92 14.61
C ARG A 78 9.79 7.53 14.88
N LEU A 79 10.68 6.57 15.10
CA LEU A 79 10.28 5.23 15.54
C LEU A 79 9.59 5.31 16.91
N MET A 80 8.33 4.90 16.94
CA MET A 80 7.52 4.84 18.16
C MET A 80 7.56 3.44 18.77
N ARG A 81 7.52 2.42 17.91
CA ARG A 81 7.48 1.01 18.34
C ARG A 81 8.16 0.13 17.31
N LYS A 82 9.02 -0.77 17.77
CA LYS A 82 9.67 -1.81 16.96
C LYS A 82 9.38 -3.16 17.60
N ARG A 83 8.61 -4.01 16.92
CA ARG A 83 8.33 -5.40 17.30
C ARG A 83 8.82 -6.34 16.20
N LYS A 84 8.86 -7.64 16.48
CA LYS A 84 9.29 -8.65 15.50
C LYS A 84 8.48 -8.59 14.21
N THR A 85 7.19 -8.32 14.31
CA THR A 85 6.24 -8.36 13.18
C THR A 85 5.56 -7.03 12.87
N GLU A 86 5.87 -5.96 13.61
CA GLU A 86 5.16 -4.68 13.51
C GLU A 86 6.10 -3.52 13.84
N TYR A 87 6.20 -2.54 12.96
CA TYR A 87 6.84 -1.25 13.24
C TYR A 87 5.78 -0.15 13.20
N VAL A 88 5.90 0.79 14.13
CA VAL A 88 5.10 2.02 14.16
C VAL A 88 6.05 3.19 14.13
N VAL A 89 5.96 4.00 13.09
CA VAL A 89 6.80 5.17 12.87
C VAL A 89 5.91 6.39 12.82
N LEU A 90 6.09 7.33 13.74
CA LEU A 90 5.39 8.61 13.69
C LEU A 90 5.91 9.43 12.51
N CYS A 91 5.00 9.89 11.68
CA CYS A 91 5.20 10.80 10.57
C CYS A 91 4.57 12.15 10.92
N LYS A 92 5.39 13.18 11.18
CA LYS A 92 4.88 14.51 11.52
C LYS A 92 4.28 15.28 10.35
N ILE A 93 4.24 14.68 9.17
CA ILE A 93 3.78 15.32 7.94
C ILE A 93 2.34 14.88 7.70
N SER A 94 1.42 15.82 7.71
CA SER A 94 0.06 15.59 7.24
C SER A 94 0.04 15.60 5.71
N CYS A 95 -0.03 14.42 5.10
CA CYS A 95 -0.11 14.33 3.65
C CYS A 95 -1.58 14.35 3.22
N GLY A 96 -2.08 15.52 2.81
CA GLY A 96 -3.47 15.69 2.31
C GLY A 96 -3.74 15.08 0.93
N GLY A 97 -2.71 14.56 0.26
CA GLY A 97 -2.78 14.01 -1.10
C GLY A 97 -3.26 12.55 -1.19
N PHE A 98 -3.59 11.90 -0.07
CA PHE A 98 -3.90 10.47 -0.05
C PHE A 98 -5.01 10.08 -1.03
N TYR A 99 -6.17 10.73 -0.96
CA TYR A 99 -7.32 10.37 -1.82
C TYR A 99 -7.03 10.60 -3.29
N TYR A 100 -6.28 11.66 -3.63
CA TYR A 100 -5.86 11.92 -5.00
C TYR A 100 -4.88 10.84 -5.49
N TRP A 101 -3.85 10.53 -4.70
CA TRP A 101 -2.88 9.48 -5.00
C TRP A 101 -3.58 8.13 -5.16
N ARG A 102 -4.47 7.76 -4.23
CA ARG A 102 -5.25 6.52 -4.27
C ARG A 102 -6.07 6.42 -5.55
N GLY A 103 -6.75 7.50 -5.94
CA GLY A 103 -7.50 7.57 -7.20
C GLY A 103 -6.60 7.36 -8.43
N GLN A 104 -5.42 7.99 -8.46
CA GLN A 104 -4.44 7.82 -9.54
C GLN A 104 -3.96 6.37 -9.64
N GLN A 105 -3.63 5.74 -8.51
CA GLN A 105 -3.21 4.34 -8.50
C GLN A 105 -4.34 3.44 -9.00
N GLN A 106 -5.59 3.68 -8.59
CA GLN A 106 -6.73 2.87 -9.02
C GLN A 106 -6.97 2.97 -10.54
N MET A 107 -6.81 4.16 -11.12
CA MET A 107 -6.91 4.35 -12.57
C MET A 107 -5.81 3.60 -13.32
N LYS A 108 -4.56 3.66 -12.84
CA LYS A 108 -3.44 2.91 -13.43
C LYS A 108 -3.72 1.41 -13.41
N PHE A 109 -4.24 0.89 -12.30
CA PHE A 109 -4.61 -0.52 -12.19
C PHE A 109 -5.69 -0.93 -13.19
N ARG A 110 -6.76 -0.13 -13.35
CA ARG A 110 -7.81 -0.40 -14.35
C ARG A 110 -7.25 -0.46 -15.77
N VAL A 111 -6.41 0.50 -16.15
CA VAL A 111 -5.77 0.53 -17.49
C VAL A 111 -4.91 -0.72 -17.71
N LEU A 112 -4.19 -1.19 -16.69
CA LEU A 112 -3.42 -2.43 -16.78
C LEU A 112 -4.33 -3.64 -17.01
N GLN A 113 -5.43 -3.77 -16.25
CA GLN A 113 -6.40 -4.86 -16.45
C GLN A 113 -7.03 -4.83 -17.85
N GLU A 114 -7.39 -3.66 -18.36
CA GLU A 114 -7.96 -3.52 -19.71
C GLU A 114 -6.96 -3.94 -20.80
N ARG A 115 -5.68 -3.59 -20.64
CA ARG A 115 -4.61 -4.01 -21.57
C ARG A 115 -4.39 -5.52 -21.54
N GLU A 116 -4.34 -6.12 -20.37
CA GLU A 116 -4.21 -7.58 -20.23
C GLU A 116 -5.42 -8.28 -20.85
N SER A 117 -6.65 -7.83 -20.55
CA SER A 117 -7.88 -8.39 -21.13
C SER A 117 -7.96 -8.21 -22.64
N SER A 118 -7.43 -7.10 -23.18
CA SER A 118 -7.37 -6.86 -24.62
C SER A 118 -6.34 -7.75 -25.31
N CYS A 119 -5.20 -8.06 -24.69
CA CYS A 119 -4.23 -9.00 -25.22
C CYS A 119 -4.77 -10.43 -25.27
N THR A 120 -5.53 -10.87 -24.25
CA THR A 120 -6.11 -12.21 -24.22
C THR A 120 -7.10 -12.44 -25.37
N LYS A 121 -7.94 -11.43 -25.68
CA LYS A 121 -8.93 -11.51 -26.76
C LYS A 121 -8.34 -11.57 -28.16
N ILE A 122 -7.12 -11.08 -28.37
CA ILE A 122 -6.46 -11.13 -29.68
C ILE A 122 -5.91 -12.55 -29.95
N ASN A 123 -5.52 -13.27 -28.90
CA ASN A 123 -5.03 -14.65 -29.02
C ASN A 123 -6.14 -15.70 -29.18
N GLU A 124 -7.38 -15.42 -28.77
CA GLU A 124 -8.52 -16.35 -28.98
C GLU A 124 -9.07 -16.33 -30.42
N HIS A 125 -8.64 -15.37 -31.25
CA HIS A 125 -9.03 -15.27 -32.67
C HIS A 125 -7.94 -15.75 -33.63
N ALA A 126 -6.87 -16.38 -33.12
CA ALA A 126 -5.74 -16.87 -33.92
C ALA A 126 -5.59 -18.41 -33.93
N GLU A 127 -6.61 -19.17 -33.48
CA GLU A 127 -6.68 -20.63 -33.60
C GLU A 127 -7.78 -21.09 -34.57
#